data_AF-A0A1Q7DXQ6-F1
#
_entry.id   AF-A0A1Q7DXQ6-F1
#
_cell.length_a   1.000
_cell.length_b   1.000
_cell.length_c   1.000
_cell.angle_alpha   90.00
_cell.angle_beta   90.00
_cell.angle_gamma   90.00
#
_symmetry.space_group_name_H-M   'P 1'
#
loop_
_entity.id
_entity.type
_entity.pdbx_description
1 polymer ?
#
loop_
_entity_poly.entity_id
_entity_poly.type
_entity_poly.pdbx_seq_one_letter_code
_entity_poly.pdbx_strand_id
1 'polypeptide(L)'
;MRWSVACRLLLLGAAGAAACHRTSRELARQQQVRTCTAISVDVAGTVECLVRMHDWKRPEALAAARAYQRVVDSTRAQSEDSLWTIDAAAHRRDVERCKGHEMADCLRLAGWSDAHAKHATDSVWDRNKDRHTGELADCARRSRGNPASCLMLSYQWDSDRAQAAGDSIMRARMIQRR
;
A
#
# COMPACT_ATOMS: atom_id res chain seq x y z
N MET A 1 -31.05 29.86 30.65
CA MET A 1 -30.55 31.09 30.00
C MET A 1 -29.36 31.62 30.78
N ARG A 2 -28.30 32.06 30.07
CA ARG A 2 -27.07 32.75 30.50
C ARG A 2 -25.87 31.86 30.89
N TRP A 3 -24.86 31.87 30.02
CA TRP A 3 -23.41 32.13 30.27
C TRP A 3 -22.66 31.85 28.95
N SER A 4 -22.32 32.84 28.10
CA SER A 4 -21.35 33.95 28.22
C SER A 4 -19.89 33.49 28.32
N VAL A 5 -19.20 33.33 27.18
CA VAL A 5 -17.75 33.58 27.08
C VAL A 5 -17.44 34.35 25.80
N ALA A 6 -17.24 35.66 26.01
CA ALA A 6 -16.29 36.55 25.36
C ALA A 6 -16.23 36.61 23.83
N CYS A 7 -17.22 37.30 23.24
CA CYS A 7 -16.95 38.21 22.14
C CYS A 7 -16.23 39.45 22.71
N ARG A 8 -14.90 39.40 22.81
CA ARG A 8 -14.06 40.56 23.12
C ARG A 8 -12.84 40.53 22.20
N LEU A 9 -12.95 41.23 21.08
CA LEU A 9 -11.89 42.11 20.58
C LEU A 9 -12.55 43.10 19.61
N LEU A 10 -12.37 44.37 19.95
CA LEU A 10 -12.89 45.55 19.28
C LEU A 10 -12.09 45.86 17.99
N LEU A 11 -12.84 46.31 16.98
CA LEU A 11 -12.47 47.35 16.01
C LEU A 11 -11.27 47.10 15.07
N LEU A 12 -11.59 46.58 13.89
CA LEU A 12 -11.17 47.13 12.59
C LEU A 12 -12.11 46.60 11.49
N GLY A 13 -12.65 47.53 10.70
CA GLY A 13 -13.90 47.39 9.97
C GLY A 13 -13.93 46.37 8.84
N ALA A 14 -15.16 45.86 8.61
CA ALA A 14 -15.72 45.32 7.37
C ALA A 14 -15.02 44.16 6.62
N ALA A 15 -13.78 43.77 6.95
CA ALA A 15 -13.07 42.69 6.26
C ALA A 15 -13.14 41.31 6.96
N GLY A 16 -13.57 41.25 8.23
CA GLY A 16 -13.58 40.01 9.02
C GLY A 16 -14.81 39.11 8.85
N ALA A 17 -15.94 39.65 8.40
CA ALA A 17 -17.18 38.88 8.27
C ALA A 17 -17.10 37.84 7.12
N ALA A 18 -16.35 38.15 6.06
CA ALA A 18 -16.20 37.24 4.92
C ALA A 18 -15.36 35.99 5.25
N ALA A 19 -14.41 36.08 6.19
CA ALA A 19 -13.55 34.96 6.56
C ALA A 19 -14.26 33.90 7.41
N CYS A 20 -15.18 34.30 8.29
CA CYS A 20 -15.95 33.37 9.13
C CYS A 20 -17.10 32.67 8.38
N HIS A 21 -17.71 33.32 7.39
CA HIS A 21 -18.75 32.68 6.57
C HIS A 21 -18.20 31.68 5.55
N ARG A 22 -16.94 31.85 5.13
CA ARG A 22 -16.26 30.92 4.23
C ARG A 22 -15.97 29.59 4.92
N THR A 23 -15.55 29.63 6.18
CA THR A 23 -15.30 28.44 7.00
C THR A 23 -16.59 27.70 7.36
N SER A 24 -17.68 28.39 7.67
CA SER A 24 -18.97 27.73 7.95
C SER A 24 -19.54 27.01 6.73
N ARG A 25 -19.42 27.60 5.52
CA ARG A 25 -19.87 26.98 4.28
C ARG A 25 -19.02 25.77 3.90
N GLU A 26 -17.71 25.85 4.10
CA GLU A 26 -16.79 24.74 3.84
C GLU A 26 -17.08 23.56 4.78
N LEU A 27 -17.29 23.82 6.07
CA LEU A 27 -17.69 22.80 7.05
C LEU A 27 -19.02 22.13 6.67
N ALA A 28 -20.01 22.91 6.23
CA ALA A 28 -21.28 22.37 5.76
C ALA A 28 -21.11 21.47 4.54
N ARG A 29 -20.27 21.88 3.57
CA ARG A 29 -19.93 21.07 2.40
C ARG A 29 -19.21 19.78 2.77
N GLN A 30 -18.26 19.81 3.70
CA GLN A 30 -17.59 18.61 4.20
C GLN A 30 -18.58 17.66 4.88
N GLN A 31 -19.54 18.19 5.64
CA GLN A 31 -20.58 17.38 6.28
C GLN A 31 -21.51 16.71 5.26
N GLN A 32 -21.86 17.41 4.17
CA GLN A 32 -22.65 16.85 3.07
C GLN A 32 -21.91 15.69 2.41
N VAL A 33 -20.61 15.87 2.11
CA VAL A 33 -19.76 14.80 1.55
C VAL A 33 -19.75 13.59 2.48
N ARG A 34 -19.47 13.78 3.78
CA ARG A 34 -19.47 12.71 4.79
C ARG A 34 -20.80 11.96 4.85
N THR A 35 -21.91 12.70 4.83
CA THR A 35 -23.26 12.12 4.90
C THR A 35 -23.55 11.29 3.65
N CYS A 36 -23.27 11.83 2.45
CA CYS A 36 -23.47 11.11 1.20
C CYS A 36 -22.56 9.89 1.08
N THR A 37 -21.30 9.96 1.53
CA THR A 37 -20.41 8.79 1.54
C THR A 37 -20.83 7.72 2.53
N ALA A 38 -21.45 8.08 3.66
CA ALA A 38 -21.91 7.10 4.65
C ALA A 38 -23.07 6.22 4.15
N ILE A 39 -23.84 6.70 3.17
CA ILE A 39 -24.99 5.98 2.60
C ILE A 39 -24.73 5.41 1.20
N SER A 40 -23.58 5.72 0.61
CA SER A 40 -23.24 5.33 -0.77
C SER A 40 -22.20 4.22 -0.77
N VAL A 41 -22.33 3.28 -1.70
CA VAL A 41 -21.38 2.16 -1.86
C VAL A 41 -20.09 2.61 -2.55
N ASP A 42 -20.17 3.59 -3.44
CA ASP A 42 -19.04 4.05 -4.24
C ASP A 42 -19.06 5.58 -4.49
N VAL A 43 -18.04 6.04 -5.22
CA VAL A 43 -17.88 7.45 -5.61
C VAL A 43 -19.04 7.92 -6.49
N ALA A 44 -19.58 7.08 -7.37
CA ALA A 44 -20.65 7.47 -8.27
C ALA A 44 -21.96 7.71 -7.50
N GLY A 45 -22.29 6.82 -6.55
CA GLY A 45 -23.42 6.99 -5.63
C GLY A 45 -23.26 8.24 -4.77
N THR A 46 -22.05 8.51 -4.28
CA THR A 46 -21.75 9.73 -3.52
C THR A 46 -22.00 10.99 -4.36
N VAL A 47 -21.53 10.99 -5.61
CA VAL A 47 -21.74 12.11 -6.55
C VAL A 47 -23.23 12.33 -6.80
N GLU A 48 -23.99 11.26 -7.03
CA GLU A 48 -25.41 11.36 -7.30
C GLU A 48 -26.20 11.86 -6.09
N CYS A 49 -25.83 11.44 -4.88
CA CYS A 49 -26.35 12.00 -3.64
C CYS A 49 -26.06 13.50 -3.53
N LEU A 50 -24.81 13.92 -3.76
CA LEU A 50 -24.40 15.33 -3.68
C LEU A 50 -25.13 16.22 -4.69
N VAL A 51 -25.30 15.73 -5.92
CA VAL A 51 -26.01 16.46 -6.98
C VAL A 51 -27.51 16.56 -6.66
N ARG A 52 -28.15 15.45 -6.27
CA ARG A 52 -29.61 15.42 -6.08
C ARG A 52 -30.09 16.01 -4.77
N MET A 53 -29.35 15.79 -3.68
CA MET A 53 -29.79 16.17 -2.32
C MET A 53 -29.21 17.52 -1.86
N HIS A 54 -28.10 17.95 -2.44
CA HIS A 54 -27.36 19.12 -2.00
C HIS A 54 -27.07 20.12 -3.12
N ASP A 55 -27.61 19.90 -4.32
CA ASP A 55 -27.51 20.77 -5.49
C ASP A 55 -26.06 21.11 -5.89
N TRP A 56 -25.16 20.14 -5.73
CA TRP A 56 -23.77 20.31 -6.17
C TRP A 56 -23.68 20.24 -7.69
N LYS A 57 -22.80 21.05 -8.28
CA LYS A 57 -22.39 20.84 -9.66
C LYS A 57 -21.65 19.50 -9.76
N ARG A 58 -22.03 18.66 -10.73
CA ARG A 58 -21.42 17.34 -10.95
C ARG A 58 -19.88 17.32 -10.93
N PRO A 59 -19.14 18.24 -11.59
CA PRO A 59 -17.68 18.24 -11.50
C PRO A 59 -17.15 18.55 -10.08
N GLU A 60 -17.82 19.44 -9.34
CA GLU A 60 -17.46 19.75 -7.94
C GLU A 60 -17.73 18.55 -7.02
N ALA A 61 -18.88 17.88 -7.19
CA ALA A 61 -19.24 16.68 -6.46
C ALA A 61 -18.24 15.54 -6.70
N LEU A 62 -17.84 15.33 -7.95
CA LEU A 62 -16.85 14.30 -8.30
C LEU A 62 -15.48 14.57 -7.67
N ALA A 63 -15.03 15.82 -7.71
CA ALA A 63 -13.77 16.21 -7.10
C ALA A 63 -13.79 15.98 -5.57
N ALA A 64 -14.86 16.40 -4.90
CA ALA A 64 -15.00 16.24 -3.46
C ALA A 64 -15.16 14.78 -3.03
N ALA A 65 -15.98 13.99 -3.74
CA ALA A 65 -16.15 12.56 -3.47
C ALA A 65 -14.81 11.79 -3.63
N ARG A 66 -14.05 12.07 -4.70
CA ARG A 66 -12.71 11.47 -4.89
C ARG A 66 -11.70 11.91 -3.83
N ALA A 67 -11.72 13.19 -3.45
CA ALA A 67 -10.84 13.69 -2.41
C ALA A 67 -11.12 13.00 -1.07
N TYR A 68 -12.40 12.85 -0.72
CA TYR A 68 -12.79 12.15 0.49
C TYR A 68 -12.47 10.65 0.45
N GLN A 69 -12.72 9.98 -0.68
CA GLN A 69 -12.36 8.57 -0.87
C GLN A 69 -10.87 8.34 -0.60
N ARG A 70 -9.99 9.19 -1.15
CA ARG A 70 -8.55 9.10 -0.87
C ARG A 70 -8.21 9.23 0.62
N VAL A 71 -8.90 10.12 1.35
CA VAL A 71 -8.71 10.27 2.80
C VAL A 71 -9.13 8.99 3.53
N VAL A 72 -10.29 8.43 3.19
CA VAL A 72 -10.76 7.16 3.76
C VAL A 72 -9.79 6.03 3.47
N ASP A 73 -9.38 5.86 2.22
CA ASP A 73 -8.42 4.83 1.80
C ASP A 73 -7.09 4.98 2.54
N SER A 74 -6.58 6.22 2.68
CA SER A 74 -5.35 6.49 3.41
C SER A 74 -5.47 6.21 4.91
N THR A 75 -6.63 6.48 5.51
CA THR A 75 -6.89 6.21 6.93
C THR A 75 -6.98 4.70 7.16
N ARG A 76 -7.63 3.99 6.24
CA ARG A 76 -7.69 2.54 6.25
C ARG A 76 -6.30 1.94 6.15
N ALA A 77 -5.50 2.35 5.16
CA ALA A 77 -4.11 1.90 5.01
C ALA A 77 -3.28 2.15 6.28
N GLN A 78 -3.36 3.36 6.87
CA GLN A 78 -2.68 3.67 8.13
C GLN A 78 -3.15 2.79 9.30
N SER A 79 -4.44 2.47 9.37
CA SER A 79 -4.96 1.57 10.40
C SER A 79 -4.47 0.13 10.22
N GLU A 80 -4.44 -0.37 8.98
CA GLU A 80 -3.89 -1.68 8.63
C GLU A 80 -2.40 -1.76 8.97
N ASP A 81 -1.61 -0.73 8.62
CA ASP A 81 -0.20 -0.62 8.99
C ASP A 81 0.01 -0.55 10.50
N SER A 82 -0.82 0.21 11.21
CA SER A 82 -0.72 0.34 12.68
C SER A 82 -0.99 -0.99 13.35
N LEU A 83 -2.05 -1.69 12.96
CA LEU A 83 -2.37 -3.03 13.46
C LEU A 83 -1.26 -4.03 13.11
N TRP A 84 -0.69 -3.92 11.92
CA TRP A 84 0.45 -4.74 11.49
C TRP A 84 1.68 -4.57 12.39
N THR A 85 1.94 -3.37 12.89
CA THR A 85 3.10 -3.14 13.77
C THR A 85 2.94 -3.71 15.19
N ILE A 86 1.71 -3.91 15.67
CA ILE A 86 1.44 -4.46 17.02
C ILE A 86 2.06 -5.85 17.17
N ASP A 87 1.92 -6.68 16.13
CA ASP A 87 2.42 -8.06 16.12
C ASP A 87 3.84 -8.19 15.55
N ALA A 88 4.62 -7.11 15.50
CA ALA A 88 5.96 -7.11 14.89
C ALA A 88 6.90 -8.20 15.44
N ALA A 89 6.78 -8.57 16.72
CA ALA A 89 7.56 -9.67 17.29
C ALA A 89 7.13 -11.04 16.76
N ALA A 90 5.84 -11.27 16.56
CA ALA A 90 5.33 -12.47 15.90
C ALA A 90 5.76 -12.49 14.44
N HIS A 91 5.65 -11.36 13.74
CA HIS A 91 6.08 -11.23 12.35
C HIS A 91 7.57 -11.57 12.16
N ARG A 92 8.44 -11.14 13.08
CA ARG A 92 9.86 -11.54 13.05
C ARG A 92 10.03 -13.06 13.20
N ARG A 93 9.28 -13.71 14.09
CA ARG A 93 9.33 -15.17 14.25
C ARG A 93 8.82 -15.90 13.02
N ASP A 94 7.75 -15.42 12.40
CA ASP A 94 7.22 -16.00 11.16
C ASP A 94 8.23 -15.89 10.03
N VAL A 95 8.87 -14.73 9.87
CA VAL A 95 9.94 -14.53 8.88
C VAL A 95 11.09 -15.51 9.10
N GLU A 96 11.58 -15.66 10.33
CA GLU A 96 12.65 -16.61 10.64
C GLU A 96 12.23 -18.07 10.39
N ARG A 97 11.00 -18.45 10.78
CA ARG A 97 10.45 -19.79 10.56
C ARG A 97 10.26 -20.11 9.08
N CYS A 98 9.85 -19.12 8.29
CA CYS A 98 9.57 -19.26 6.88
C CYS A 98 10.78 -19.02 5.97
N LYS A 99 11.99 -18.80 6.53
CA LYS A 99 13.20 -18.67 5.72
C LYS A 99 13.45 -19.94 4.90
N GLY A 100 13.69 -19.77 3.61
CA GLY A 100 14.01 -20.85 2.69
C GLY A 100 13.12 -20.80 1.45
N HIS A 101 12.95 -21.95 0.83
CA HIS A 101 12.16 -22.13 -0.38
C HIS A 101 10.66 -21.86 -0.12
N GLU A 102 10.05 -21.05 -0.99
CA GLU A 102 8.63 -20.68 -0.97
C GLU A 102 8.25 -19.89 0.30
N MET A 103 9.11 -18.95 0.69
CA MET A 103 8.92 -18.13 1.89
C MET A 103 7.59 -17.35 1.85
N ALA A 104 7.22 -16.80 0.69
CA ALA A 104 5.97 -16.04 0.55
C ALA A 104 4.74 -16.92 0.87
N ASP A 105 4.75 -18.17 0.43
CA ASP A 105 3.66 -19.12 0.63
C ASP A 105 3.53 -19.50 2.10
N CYS A 106 4.67 -19.76 2.77
CA CYS A 106 4.71 -19.99 4.21
C CYS A 106 4.16 -18.81 5.01
N LEU A 107 4.49 -17.57 4.63
CA LEU A 107 3.97 -16.37 5.30
C LEU A 107 2.46 -16.19 5.09
N ARG A 108 1.95 -16.45 3.87
CA ARG A 108 0.51 -16.42 3.59
C ARG A 108 -0.25 -17.44 4.45
N LEU A 109 0.30 -18.65 4.62
CA LEU A 109 -0.26 -19.67 5.54
C LEU A 109 -0.22 -19.22 7.01
N ALA A 110 0.71 -18.34 7.39
CA ALA A 110 0.77 -17.71 8.70
C ALA A 110 -0.19 -16.51 8.85
N GLY A 111 -1.04 -16.23 7.85
CA GLY A 111 -2.04 -15.17 7.90
C GLY A 111 -1.57 -13.81 7.39
N TRP A 112 -0.40 -13.74 6.77
CA TRP A 112 0.10 -12.50 6.16
C TRP A 112 -0.70 -12.15 4.89
N SER A 113 -0.91 -10.86 4.64
CA SER A 113 -1.43 -10.40 3.34
C SER A 113 -0.40 -10.65 2.24
N ASP A 114 -0.85 -10.77 0.99
CA ASP A 114 0.04 -10.96 -0.17
C ASP A 114 1.09 -9.84 -0.27
N ALA A 115 0.68 -8.60 0.00
CA ALA A 115 1.57 -7.44 -0.02
C ALA A 115 2.68 -7.54 1.04
N HIS A 116 2.33 -7.92 2.28
CA HIS A 116 3.31 -8.06 3.36
C HIS A 116 4.22 -9.27 3.16
N ALA A 117 3.67 -10.41 2.73
CA ALA A 117 4.44 -11.61 2.44
C ALA A 117 5.46 -11.33 1.33
N LYS A 118 5.03 -10.72 0.22
CA LYS A 118 5.90 -10.32 -0.88
C LYS A 118 6.99 -9.35 -0.41
N HIS A 119 6.63 -8.30 0.32
CA HIS A 119 7.59 -7.32 0.82
C HIS A 119 8.65 -7.96 1.73
N ALA A 120 8.25 -8.87 2.63
CA ALA A 120 9.19 -9.56 3.50
C ALA A 120 10.14 -10.48 2.73
N THR A 121 9.62 -11.25 1.77
CA THR A 121 10.43 -12.11 0.89
C THR A 121 11.40 -11.29 0.04
N ASP A 122 10.94 -10.19 -0.57
CA ASP A 122 11.79 -9.26 -1.34
C ASP A 122 12.87 -8.62 -0.45
N SER A 123 12.55 -8.24 0.78
CA SER A 123 13.52 -7.68 1.73
C SER A 123 14.58 -8.69 2.16
N VAL A 124 14.19 -9.94 2.45
CA VAL A 124 15.12 -11.02 2.77
C VAL A 124 16.03 -11.31 1.56
N TRP A 125 15.46 -11.37 0.37
CA TRP A 125 16.19 -11.55 -0.88
C TRP A 125 17.24 -10.46 -1.07
N ASP A 126 16.83 -9.19 -0.93
CA ASP A 126 17.70 -8.05 -1.17
C ASP A 126 18.86 -7.97 -0.19
N ARG A 127 18.67 -8.37 1.07
CA ARG A 127 19.75 -8.45 2.07
C ARG A 127 20.80 -9.50 1.74
N ASN A 128 20.47 -10.50 0.92
CA ASN A 128 21.37 -11.60 0.57
C ASN A 128 21.94 -11.50 -0.85
N LYS A 129 21.85 -10.32 -1.50
CA LYS A 129 22.33 -10.09 -2.88
C LYS A 129 23.77 -10.57 -3.14
N ASP A 130 24.70 -10.27 -2.23
CA ASP A 130 26.11 -10.67 -2.40
C ASP A 130 26.26 -12.19 -2.38
N ARG A 131 25.51 -12.86 -1.50
CA ARG A 131 25.45 -14.32 -1.43
C ARG A 131 24.87 -14.90 -2.73
N HIS A 132 23.78 -14.32 -3.21
CA HIS A 132 23.09 -14.74 -4.44
C HIS A 132 23.99 -14.67 -5.67
N THR A 133 24.84 -13.64 -5.78
CA THR A 133 25.83 -13.54 -6.86
C THR A 133 26.81 -14.72 -6.85
N GLY A 134 27.28 -15.13 -5.66
CA GLY A 134 28.15 -16.30 -5.51
C GLY A 134 27.46 -17.61 -5.89
N GLU A 135 26.23 -17.81 -5.40
CA GLU A 135 25.37 -18.96 -5.71
C GLU A 135 25.10 -19.09 -7.22
N LEU A 136 24.79 -17.96 -7.88
CA LEU A 136 24.63 -17.87 -9.33
C LEU A 136 25.88 -18.26 -10.08
N ALA A 137 27.03 -17.69 -9.70
CA ALA A 137 28.31 -18.00 -10.35
C ALA A 137 28.68 -19.48 -10.20
N ASP A 138 28.38 -20.08 -9.04
CA ASP A 138 28.60 -21.50 -8.79
C ASP A 138 27.70 -22.38 -9.67
N CYS A 139 26.38 -22.14 -9.65
CA CYS A 139 25.45 -22.90 -10.48
C CYS A 139 25.67 -22.69 -11.98
N ALA A 140 26.09 -21.50 -12.41
CA ALA A 140 26.45 -21.23 -13.80
C ALA A 140 27.69 -22.01 -14.27
N ARG A 141 28.63 -22.36 -13.37
CA ARG A 141 29.78 -23.21 -13.69
C ARG A 141 29.45 -24.70 -13.59
N ARG A 142 28.76 -25.11 -12.53
CA ARG A 142 28.53 -26.53 -12.21
C ARG A 142 27.38 -27.17 -12.99
N SER A 143 26.32 -26.41 -13.28
CA SER A 143 25.14 -26.96 -13.93
C SER A 143 25.41 -27.27 -15.40
N ARG A 144 25.51 -28.56 -15.72
CA ARG A 144 25.56 -29.09 -17.09
C ARG A 144 24.19 -29.04 -17.79
N GLY A 145 23.12 -28.79 -17.04
CA GLY A 145 21.74 -28.73 -17.51
C GLY A 145 21.09 -27.39 -17.16
N ASN A 146 19.90 -27.44 -16.55
CA ASN A 146 19.15 -26.27 -16.12
C ASN A 146 19.78 -25.64 -14.86
N PRO A 147 20.31 -24.41 -14.90
CA PRO A 147 20.85 -23.74 -13.71
C PRO A 147 19.78 -23.45 -12.66
N ALA A 148 18.50 -23.33 -13.04
CA ALA A 148 17.39 -23.13 -12.10
C ALA A 148 17.27 -24.28 -11.09
N SER A 149 17.36 -25.53 -11.56
CA SER A 149 17.30 -26.71 -10.68
C SER A 149 18.45 -26.73 -9.67
N CYS A 150 19.64 -26.27 -10.07
CA CYS A 150 20.77 -26.14 -9.15
C CYS A 150 20.48 -25.12 -8.05
N LEU A 151 19.92 -23.96 -8.40
CA LEU A 151 19.59 -22.88 -7.47
C LEU A 151 18.49 -23.32 -6.48
N MET A 152 17.45 -24.01 -6.96
CA MET A 152 16.38 -24.51 -6.10
C MET A 152 16.88 -25.60 -5.13
N LEU A 153 17.59 -26.61 -5.65
CA LEU A 153 17.97 -27.77 -4.83
C LEU A 153 19.14 -27.50 -3.89
N SER A 154 20.12 -26.69 -4.33
CA SER A 154 21.36 -26.47 -3.55
C SER A 154 21.25 -25.27 -2.63
N TYR A 155 20.50 -24.24 -3.04
CA TYR A 155 20.45 -22.95 -2.36
C TYR A 155 19.04 -22.52 -1.95
N GLN A 156 18.03 -23.39 -2.15
CA GLN A 156 16.65 -23.17 -1.74
C GLN A 156 16.05 -21.87 -2.29
N TRP A 157 16.45 -21.47 -3.49
CA TRP A 157 15.83 -20.34 -4.17
C TRP A 157 14.35 -20.64 -4.44
N ASP A 158 13.50 -19.62 -4.30
CA ASP A 158 12.12 -19.67 -4.78
C ASP A 158 12.09 -20.00 -6.27
N SER A 159 11.10 -20.78 -6.68
CA SER A 159 11.00 -21.31 -8.05
C SER A 159 11.09 -20.19 -9.10
N ASP A 160 10.33 -19.11 -8.94
CA ASP A 160 10.27 -18.00 -9.90
C ASP A 160 11.64 -17.33 -10.11
N ARG A 161 12.37 -17.10 -9.00
CA ARG A 161 13.69 -16.46 -9.06
C ARG A 161 14.72 -17.37 -9.68
N ALA A 162 14.69 -18.66 -9.32
CA ALA A 162 15.58 -19.66 -9.87
C ALA A 162 15.38 -19.84 -11.38
N GLN A 163 14.13 -19.87 -11.84
CA GLN A 163 13.80 -19.97 -13.26
C GLN A 163 14.25 -18.73 -14.03
N ALA A 164 13.93 -17.53 -13.55
CA ALA A 164 14.35 -16.28 -14.19
C ALA A 164 15.88 -16.15 -14.32
N ALA A 165 16.61 -16.56 -13.27
CA ALA A 165 18.07 -16.61 -13.30
C ALA A 165 18.62 -17.69 -14.23
N GLY A 166 18.04 -18.90 -14.17
CA GLY A 166 18.42 -20.02 -15.03
C GLY A 166 18.26 -19.69 -16.50
N ASP A 167 17.13 -19.10 -16.88
CA ASP A 167 16.87 -18.63 -18.24
C ASP A 167 17.88 -17.58 -18.69
N SER A 168 18.26 -16.67 -17.81
CA SER A 168 19.26 -15.63 -18.10
C SER A 168 20.65 -16.23 -18.33
N ILE A 169 21.06 -17.21 -17.52
CA ILE A 169 22.32 -17.95 -17.71
C ILE A 169 22.30 -18.71 -19.03
N MET A 170 21.19 -19.39 -19.35
CA MET A 170 21.05 -20.14 -20.60
C MET A 170 21.09 -19.23 -21.82
N ARG A 171 20.43 -18.06 -21.78
CA ARG A 171 20.52 -17.03 -22.83
C ARG A 171 21.96 -16.55 -23.02
N ALA A 172 22.68 -16.25 -21.94
CA ALA A 172 24.07 -15.81 -22.01
C ALA A 172 24.98 -16.87 -22.66
N ARG A 173 24.82 -18.14 -22.30
CA ARG A 173 25.57 -19.26 -22.90
C ARG A 173 25.31 -19.41 -24.40
N MET A 174 24.07 -19.17 -24.85
CA MET A 174 23.73 -19.22 -26.28
C MET A 174 24.40 -18.09 -27.06
N ILE A 175 24.51 -16.89 -26.49
CA ILE A 175 25.18 -15.75 -27.12
C ILE A 175 26.70 -16.01 -27.23
N GLN A 176 27.33 -16.55 -26.20
CA GLN A 176 28.77 -16.84 -26.19
C GLN A 176 29.20 -17.96 -27.17
N ARG A 177 28.25 -18.77 -27.65
CA ARG A 177 28.50 -19.85 -28.62
C ARG A 177 28.32 -19.42 -30.07
N ARG A 178 27.83 -18.20 -30.32
CA ARG A 178 27.73 -17.59 -31.65
C ARG A 178 29.00 -16.80 -31.95
#